data_AF-A0A0K2UQ13-F1
#
_entry.id   AF-A0A0K2UQ13-F1
#
_cell.length_a   1.000
_cell.length_b   1.000
_cell.length_c   1.000
_cell.angle_alpha   90.00
_cell.angle_beta   90.00
_cell.angle_gamma   90.00
#
_symmetry.space_group_name_H-M   'P 1'
#
loop_
_entity.id
_entity.type
_entity.pdbx_description
1 polymer ?
#
loop_
_entity_poly.entity_id
_entity_poly.type
_entity_poly.pdbx_seq_one_letter_code
_entity_poly.pdbx_strand_id
1 'polypeptide(L)'
;MSPIVKLKITYDNEQAVFFAGSKVTGHIQVIVEEKGGAKIRGVKIEWKGESSTHFRFKANKYSKYETILENEMYIMGSGDRSKPVIMLHEGTHAIPFSVLLPPNIPGTFELERGKIFYQIYAKVNIPYSIFDPNTTRPFVVIKQNLILPAACVSFNSLKS
;
A
#
# COMPACT_ATOMS: atom_id res chain seq x y z
N MET A 1 23.23 -20.45 2.58
CA MET A 1 21.94 -20.46 1.84
C MET A 1 21.09 -19.36 2.43
N SER A 2 20.39 -18.54 1.62
CA SER A 2 19.52 -17.50 2.17
C SER A 2 18.32 -18.14 2.90
N PRO A 3 17.85 -17.57 4.03
CA PRO A 3 16.76 -18.15 4.77
C PRO A 3 15.46 -18.14 3.96
N ILE A 4 14.66 -19.20 4.13
CA ILE A 4 13.35 -19.30 3.48
C ILE A 4 12.36 -18.46 4.28
N VAL A 5 12.03 -17.29 3.73
CA VAL A 5 11.07 -16.35 4.33
C VAL A 5 9.95 -16.08 3.34
N LYS A 6 8.71 -16.27 3.79
CA LYS A 6 7.49 -15.95 3.02
C LYS A 6 6.78 -14.75 3.62
N LEU A 7 6.04 -14.03 2.78
CA LEU A 7 5.30 -12.83 3.17
C LEU A 7 3.84 -12.93 2.78
N LYS A 8 2.97 -12.42 3.66
CA LYS A 8 1.54 -12.23 3.38
C LYS A 8 1.06 -10.90 3.96
N ILE A 9 0.48 -10.07 3.12
CA ILE A 9 -0.16 -8.81 3.54
C ILE A 9 -1.62 -9.13 3.90
N THR A 10 -2.07 -8.67 5.07
CA THR A 10 -3.48 -8.73 5.50
C THR A 10 -3.95 -7.34 5.88
N TYR A 11 -5.09 -6.90 5.35
CA TYR A 11 -5.74 -5.66 5.75
C TYR A 11 -6.69 -5.92 6.91
N ASP A 12 -6.84 -4.95 7.82
CA ASP A 12 -7.81 -5.06 8.91
C ASP A 12 -9.25 -4.95 8.37
N ASN A 13 -9.45 -4.17 7.29
CA ASN A 13 -10.67 -4.26 6.50
C ASN A 13 -10.55 -5.43 5.49
N GLU A 14 -11.29 -6.51 5.73
CA GLU A 14 -11.29 -7.70 4.87
C GLU A 14 -11.67 -7.41 3.42
N GLN A 15 -12.54 -6.43 3.18
CA GLN A 15 -12.95 -6.01 1.84
C GLN A 15 -11.83 -5.27 1.08
N ALA A 16 -10.79 -4.82 1.79
CA ALA A 16 -9.70 -4.02 1.24
C ALA A 16 -10.20 -2.73 0.54
N VAL A 17 -11.26 -2.12 1.06
CA VAL A 17 -11.85 -0.88 0.53
C VAL A 17 -11.59 0.27 1.50
N PHE A 18 -11.02 1.37 1.01
CA PHE A 18 -10.63 2.52 1.82
C PHE A 18 -11.05 3.83 1.15
N PHE A 19 -11.20 4.89 1.92
CA PHE A 19 -11.52 6.21 1.35
C PHE A 19 -10.23 7.01 1.11
N ALA A 20 -10.23 7.87 0.09
CA ALA A 20 -9.19 8.88 -0.02
C ALA A 20 -9.15 9.72 1.27
N GLY A 21 -7.96 9.93 1.85
CA GLY A 21 -7.81 10.61 3.15
C GLY A 21 -7.91 9.70 4.38
N SER A 22 -8.33 8.43 4.23
CA SER A 22 -8.40 7.49 5.36
C SER A 22 -7.10 6.72 5.58
N LYS A 23 -7.00 6.04 6.72
CA LYS A 23 -5.90 5.12 7.01
C LYS A 23 -6.16 3.74 6.39
N VAL A 24 -5.14 3.16 5.78
CA VAL A 24 -5.06 1.75 5.41
C VAL A 24 -4.25 1.06 6.50
N THR A 25 -4.89 0.16 7.24
CA THR A 25 -4.26 -0.57 8.35
C THR A 25 -4.29 -2.07 8.09
N GLY A 26 -3.32 -2.77 8.68
CA GLY A 26 -3.16 -4.19 8.47
C GLY A 26 -1.90 -4.74 9.11
N HIS A 27 -1.56 -5.96 8.71
CA HIS A 27 -0.42 -6.72 9.19
C HIS A 27 0.36 -7.34 8.04
N ILE A 28 1.69 -7.31 8.15
CA ILE A 28 2.59 -8.13 7.34
C ILE A 28 2.94 -9.37 8.14
N GLN A 29 2.52 -10.54 7.66
CA GLN A 29 2.94 -11.82 8.20
C GLN A 29 4.27 -12.19 7.56
N VAL A 30 5.33 -12.22 8.36
CA VAL A 30 6.64 -12.74 7.99
C VAL A 30 6.75 -14.17 8.51
N ILE A 31 6.80 -15.13 7.60
CA ILE A 31 6.82 -16.55 7.92
C ILE A 31 8.24 -17.06 7.68
N VAL A 32 8.93 -17.45 8.75
CA VAL A 32 10.29 -18.00 8.72
C VAL A 32 10.20 -19.51 8.86
N GLU A 33 10.60 -20.25 7.82
CA GLU A 33 10.52 -21.72 7.78
C GLU A 33 11.82 -22.39 8.24
N GLU A 34 12.90 -21.63 8.36
CA GLU A 34 14.20 -22.16 8.76
C GLU A 34 14.33 -22.23 10.29
N LYS A 35 14.70 -23.40 10.83
CA LYS A 35 14.93 -23.63 12.26
C LYS A 35 15.97 -22.70 12.88
N GLY A 36 16.98 -22.33 12.09
CA GLY A 36 18.03 -21.39 12.48
C GLY A 36 17.55 -19.94 12.59
N GLY A 37 16.31 -19.63 12.18
CA GLY A 37 15.77 -18.29 12.06
C GLY A 37 16.35 -17.51 10.88
N ALA A 38 15.88 -16.27 10.70
CA ALA A 38 16.29 -15.37 9.63
C ALA A 38 16.87 -14.07 10.18
N LYS A 39 18.07 -13.70 9.73
CA LYS A 39 18.63 -12.36 9.97
C LYS A 39 18.09 -11.39 8.93
N ILE A 40 17.47 -10.30 9.35
CA ILE A 40 16.90 -9.27 8.49
C ILE A 40 17.41 -7.90 8.92
N ARG A 41 17.50 -6.93 7.99
CA ARG A 41 17.71 -5.52 8.36
C ARG A 41 16.40 -4.85 8.76
N GLY A 42 15.32 -5.22 8.10
CA GLY A 42 14.01 -4.68 8.37
C GLY A 42 12.95 -5.16 7.39
N VAL A 43 11.71 -4.79 7.69
CA VAL A 43 10.54 -5.00 6.84
C VAL A 43 10.09 -3.65 6.34
N LYS A 44 10.13 -3.49 5.02
CA LYS A 44 9.74 -2.28 4.30
C LYS A 44 8.39 -2.50 3.66
N ILE A 45 7.54 -1.48 3.71
CA ILE A 45 6.35 -1.40 2.88
C ILE A 45 6.48 -0.22 1.92
N GLU A 46 5.95 -0.39 0.72
CA GLU A 46 5.78 0.67 -0.28
C GLU A 46 4.31 0.64 -0.69
N TRP A 47 3.67 1.78 -0.85
CA TRP A 47 2.31 1.83 -1.38
C TRP A 47 2.25 2.77 -2.57
N LYS A 48 1.62 2.28 -3.64
CA LYS A 48 1.57 2.96 -4.91
C LYS A 48 0.15 3.08 -5.41
N GLY A 49 -0.13 4.20 -6.07
CA GLY A 49 -1.30 4.42 -6.88
C GLY A 49 -0.84 4.72 -8.29
N GLU A 50 -1.34 3.97 -9.27
CA GLU A 50 -0.82 4.01 -10.63
C GLU A 50 -1.98 4.06 -11.63
N SER A 51 -1.79 4.80 -12.71
CA SER A 51 -2.72 4.91 -13.81
C SER A 51 -2.14 4.25 -15.05
N SER A 52 -2.98 3.54 -15.78
CA SER A 52 -2.65 3.00 -17.09
C SER A 52 -3.77 3.33 -18.05
N THR A 53 -3.47 4.09 -19.10
CA THR A 53 -4.42 4.44 -20.15
C THR A 53 -3.97 3.80 -21.45
N HIS A 54 -4.91 3.27 -22.22
CA HIS A 54 -4.65 2.79 -23.56
C HIS A 54 -5.78 3.16 -24.51
N PHE A 55 -5.42 3.66 -25.68
CA PHE A 55 -6.40 3.99 -26.71
C PHE A 55 -5.81 3.72 -28.09
N ARG A 56 -6.72 3.48 -29.05
CA ARG A 56 -6.36 3.33 -30.46
C ARG A 56 -6.81 4.56 -31.20
N PHE A 57 -5.95 5.07 -32.07
CA PHE A 57 -6.30 6.12 -33.02
C PHE A 57 -5.78 5.72 -34.39
N LYS A 58 -6.71 5.51 -35.33
CA LYS A 58 -6.44 4.85 -36.62
C LYS A 58 -5.76 3.49 -36.40
N ALA A 59 -4.68 3.20 -37.14
CA ALA A 59 -3.91 1.96 -37.00
C ALA A 59 -2.96 1.96 -35.78
N ASN A 60 -2.84 3.08 -35.05
CA ASN A 60 -1.87 3.22 -33.98
C ASN A 60 -2.48 2.89 -32.61
N LYS A 61 -1.71 2.20 -31.77
CA LYS A 61 -2.02 1.95 -30.36
C LYS A 61 -1.16 2.87 -29.50
N TYR A 62 -1.79 3.60 -28.60
CA TYR A 62 -1.15 4.47 -27.62
C TYR A 62 -1.38 3.91 -26.23
N SER A 63 -0.36 3.99 -25.38
CA SER A 63 -0.44 3.65 -23.97
C SER A 63 0.33 4.65 -23.14
N LYS A 64 -0.22 5.04 -21.99
CA LYS A 64 0.43 5.90 -21.01
C LYS A 64 0.36 5.25 -19.64
N TYR A 65 1.46 5.34 -18.91
CA TYR A 65 1.57 4.91 -17.52
C TYR A 65 1.98 6.10 -16.67
N GLU A 66 1.31 6.31 -15.54
CA GLU A 66 1.63 7.40 -14.63
C GLU A 66 1.56 6.94 -13.17
N THR A 67 2.52 7.36 -12.36
CA THR A 67 2.51 7.18 -10.92
C THR A 67 1.75 8.34 -10.28
N ILE A 68 0.63 8.06 -9.62
CA ILE A 68 -0.21 9.04 -8.92
C ILE A 68 0.30 9.26 -7.49
N LEU A 69 0.71 8.18 -6.84
CA LEU A 69 1.15 8.14 -5.46
C LEU A 69 2.25 7.09 -5.35
N GLU A 70 3.35 7.41 -4.68
CA GLU A 70 4.38 6.45 -4.32
C GLU A 70 5.07 6.90 -3.05
N ASN A 71 4.99 6.05 -2.03
CA ASN A 71 5.61 6.29 -0.74
C ASN A 71 6.09 4.97 -0.14
N GLU A 72 7.00 5.08 0.80
CA GLU A 72 7.62 3.92 1.44
C GLU A 72 7.95 4.20 2.91
N MET A 73 8.00 3.13 3.70
CA MET A 73 8.51 3.20 5.08
C MET A 73 8.99 1.83 5.56
N TYR A 74 9.87 1.84 6.56
CA TYR A 74 10.18 0.64 7.34
C TYR A 74 9.18 0.53 8.50
N ILE A 75 8.51 -0.62 8.61
CA ILE A 75 7.59 -0.95 9.72
C ILE A 75 8.29 -1.77 10.81
N MET A 76 9.48 -2.28 10.52
CA MET A 76 10.37 -2.94 11.46
C MET A 76 11.80 -2.75 10.98
N GLY A 77 12.73 -2.45 11.90
CA GLY A 77 14.14 -2.26 11.56
C GLY A 77 14.41 -1.05 10.67
N SER A 78 15.46 -1.14 9.85
CA SER A 78 15.88 -0.04 8.97
C SER A 78 16.66 -0.56 7.76
N GLY A 79 16.67 0.20 6.67
CA GLY A 79 17.55 -0.05 5.51
C GLY A 79 19.00 0.38 5.72
N ASP A 80 19.28 1.12 6.80
CA ASP A 80 20.61 1.61 7.14
C ASP A 80 21.54 0.45 7.54
N ARG A 81 22.65 0.30 6.81
CA ARG A 81 23.63 -0.77 7.02
C ARG A 81 24.45 -0.60 8.29
N SER A 82 24.46 0.59 8.89
CA SER A 82 25.12 0.84 10.18
C SER A 82 24.31 0.31 11.38
N LYS A 83 23.01 0.05 11.19
CA LYS A 83 22.12 -0.44 12.24
C LYS A 83 22.25 -1.96 12.42
N PRO A 84 22.04 -2.46 13.65
CA PRO A 84 22.09 -3.90 13.91
C PRO A 84 21.01 -4.64 13.13
N VAL A 85 21.33 -5.87 12.74
CA VAL A 85 20.35 -6.79 12.14
C VAL A 85 19.41 -7.35 13.20
N ILE A 86 18.17 -7.61 12.80
CA ILE A 86 17.14 -8.24 13.61
C ILE A 86 17.16 -9.74 13.34
N MET A 87 17.10 -10.53 14.40
CA MET A 87 16.96 -11.98 14.32
C MET A 87 15.48 -12.35 14.46
N LEU A 88 14.88 -12.92 13.42
CA LEU A 88 13.56 -13.54 13.50
C LEU A 88 13.72 -15.04 13.73
N HIS A 89 13.08 -15.57 14.78
CA HIS A 89 13.04 -17.01 15.02
C HIS A 89 12.08 -17.72 14.04
N GLU A 90 12.20 -19.04 13.94
CA GLU A 90 11.24 -19.88 13.21
C GLU A 90 9.80 -19.57 13.66
N GLY A 91 8.88 -19.49 12.69
CA GLY A 91 7.47 -19.23 12.95
C GLY A 91 6.91 -18.02 12.19
N THR A 92 5.74 -17.57 12.61
CA THR A 92 5.00 -16.47 11.97
C THR A 92 5.02 -15.23 12.85
N HIS A 93 5.54 -14.13 12.30
CA HIS A 93 5.62 -12.82 12.95
C HIS A 93 4.65 -11.87 12.28
N ALA A 94 3.68 -11.34 13.02
CA ALA A 94 2.71 -10.37 12.52
C ALA A 94 3.17 -8.95 12.86
N ILE A 95 3.50 -8.16 11.84
CA ILE A 95 4.02 -6.80 11.99
C ILE A 95 2.93 -5.81 11.54
N PRO A 96 2.36 -4.99 12.43
CA PRO A 96 1.30 -4.07 12.07
C PRO A 96 1.82 -2.92 11.20
N PHE A 97 0.96 -2.37 10.35
CA PHE A 97 1.21 -1.15 9.61
C PHE A 97 -0.01 -0.24 9.59
N SER A 98 0.23 1.07 9.43
CA SER A 98 -0.81 2.09 9.26
C SER A 98 -0.32 3.15 8.30
N VAL A 99 -0.94 3.24 7.14
CA VAL A 99 -0.61 4.19 6.08
C VAL A 99 -1.75 5.20 5.94
N LEU A 100 -1.44 6.50 5.89
CA LEU A 100 -2.44 7.53 5.61
C LEU A 100 -2.49 7.80 4.10
N LEU A 101 -3.65 7.59 3.47
CA LEU A 101 -3.85 7.98 2.07
C LEU A 101 -4.02 9.50 1.97
N PRO A 102 -3.43 10.16 0.96
CA PRO A 102 -3.73 11.56 0.72
C PRO A 102 -5.20 11.76 0.35
N PRO A 103 -5.83 12.89 0.74
CA PRO A 103 -7.24 13.15 0.47
C PRO A 103 -7.55 13.43 -1.01
N ASN A 104 -6.57 13.90 -1.77
CA ASN A 104 -6.75 14.37 -3.15
C ASN A 104 -6.34 13.33 -4.21
N ILE A 105 -6.41 12.03 -3.89
CA ILE A 105 -6.18 10.96 -4.87
C ILE A 105 -7.48 10.57 -5.58
N PRO A 106 -7.42 10.11 -6.84
CA PRO A 106 -8.56 9.54 -7.53
C PRO A 106 -9.02 8.23 -6.87
N GLY A 107 -10.24 7.80 -7.18
CA GLY A 107 -10.71 6.47 -6.81
C GLY A 107 -10.11 5.41 -7.73
N THR A 108 -10.07 4.17 -7.26
CA THR A 108 -9.82 3.00 -8.10
C THR A 108 -10.89 2.94 -9.18
N PHE A 109 -10.48 2.71 -10.42
CA PHE A 109 -11.41 2.46 -11.51
C PHE A 109 -10.80 1.51 -12.53
N GLU A 110 -11.65 0.78 -13.25
CA GLU A 110 -11.27 -0.06 -14.36
C GLU A 110 -12.28 0.12 -15.49
N LEU A 111 -11.80 0.56 -16.65
CA LEU A 111 -12.57 0.80 -17.86
C LEU A 111 -11.83 0.21 -19.05
N GLU A 112 -12.54 0.02 -20.16
CA GLU A 112 -11.96 -0.54 -21.39
C GLU A 112 -10.71 0.21 -21.84
N ARG A 113 -10.61 1.53 -21.63
CA ARG A 113 -9.49 2.36 -22.11
C ARG A 113 -8.50 2.76 -21.03
N GLY A 114 -8.66 2.27 -19.81
CA GLY A 114 -7.71 2.58 -18.75
C GLY A 114 -8.17 2.16 -17.37
N LYS A 115 -7.22 2.19 -16.44
CA LYS A 115 -7.42 1.82 -15.05
C LYS A 115 -6.60 2.71 -14.12
N ILE A 116 -7.11 2.91 -12.92
CA ILE A 116 -6.36 3.37 -11.76
C ILE A 116 -6.43 2.28 -10.70
N PHE A 117 -5.27 1.87 -10.19
CA PHE A 117 -5.16 0.82 -9.19
C PHE A 117 -4.17 1.20 -8.10
N TYR A 118 -4.40 0.64 -6.90
CA TYR A 118 -3.56 0.89 -5.73
C TYR A 118 -3.11 -0.43 -5.12
N GLN A 119 -1.85 -0.47 -4.65
CA GLN A 119 -1.24 -1.66 -4.07
C GLN A 119 -0.31 -1.31 -2.92
N ILE A 120 -0.25 -2.21 -1.93
CA ILE A 120 0.86 -2.25 -0.96
C ILE A 120 1.82 -3.35 -1.38
N TYR A 121 3.09 -3.01 -1.45
CA TYR A 121 4.23 -3.92 -1.59
C TYR A 121 4.86 -4.07 -0.21
N ALA A 122 5.16 -5.30 0.17
CA ALA A 122 5.93 -5.61 1.37
C ALA A 122 7.21 -6.33 0.96
N LYS A 123 8.33 -5.93 1.57
CA LYS A 123 9.66 -6.46 1.27
C LYS A 123 10.44 -6.68 2.56
N VAL A 124 11.08 -7.84 2.69
CA VAL A 124 12.02 -8.12 3.78
C VAL A 124 13.43 -7.91 3.25
N ASN A 125 14.19 -7.01 3.86
CA ASN A 125 15.58 -6.81 3.49
C ASN A 125 16.47 -7.81 4.23
N ILE A 126 17.07 -8.75 3.49
CA ILE A 126 17.98 -9.74 4.05
C ILE A 126 19.43 -9.31 3.75
N PRO A 127 20.31 -9.20 4.75
CA PRO A 127 21.71 -8.85 4.53
C PRO A 127 22.39 -9.77 3.51
N TYR A 128 23.03 -9.18 2.51
CA TYR A 128 23.79 -9.89 1.46
C TYR A 128 22.96 -10.85 0.61
N SER A 129 21.62 -10.79 0.68
CA SER A 129 20.78 -11.59 -0.19
C SER A 129 20.77 -11.01 -1.60
N ILE A 130 20.84 -11.90 -2.59
CA ILE A 130 20.68 -11.56 -4.01
C ILE A 130 19.20 -11.31 -4.34
N PHE A 131 18.29 -12.00 -3.63
CA PHE A 131 16.86 -11.87 -3.78
C PHE A 131 16.20 -11.63 -2.42
N ASP A 132 15.60 -10.47 -2.27
CA ASP A 132 14.81 -10.11 -1.09
C ASP A 132 13.36 -10.59 -1.27
N PRO A 133 12.83 -11.42 -0.35
CA PRO A 133 11.44 -11.81 -0.36
C PRO A 133 10.52 -10.59 -0.39
N ASN A 134 9.54 -10.63 -1.28
CA ASN A 134 8.56 -9.57 -1.43
C ASN A 134 7.19 -10.15 -1.78
N THR A 135 6.15 -9.36 -1.54
CA THR A 135 4.78 -9.67 -1.93
C THR A 135 4.02 -8.37 -2.16
N THR A 136 2.91 -8.41 -2.88
CA THR A 136 2.04 -7.26 -3.11
C THR A 136 0.60 -7.64 -2.86
N ARG A 137 -0.22 -6.67 -2.45
CA ARG A 137 -1.66 -6.85 -2.32
C ARG A 137 -2.40 -5.59 -2.78
N PRO A 138 -3.36 -5.70 -3.71
CA PRO A 138 -4.17 -4.55 -4.14
C PRO A 138 -5.19 -4.14 -3.07
N PHE A 139 -5.60 -2.88 -3.10
CA PHE A 139 -6.75 -2.36 -2.36
C PHE A 139 -7.54 -1.37 -3.22
N VAL A 140 -8.79 -1.14 -2.86
CA VAL A 140 -9.71 -0.23 -3.55
C VAL A 140 -9.76 1.09 -2.80
N VAL A 141 -9.63 2.19 -3.55
CA VAL A 141 -9.82 3.55 -3.04
C VAL A 141 -11.14 4.08 -3.55
N ILE A 142 -11.98 4.55 -2.64
CA ILE A 142 -13.19 5.31 -2.95
C ILE A 142 -12.89 6.79 -2.71
N LYS A 143 -13.04 7.60 -3.76
CA LYS A 143 -12.99 9.05 -3.60
C LYS A 143 -14.31 9.53 -3.00
N GLN A 144 -14.25 10.16 -1.83
CA GLN A 144 -15.42 10.86 -1.30
C GLN A 144 -15.73 12.05 -2.19
N ASN A 145 -16.82 11.96 -2.95
CA ASN A 145 -17.42 13.13 -3.57
C ASN A 145 -18.10 13.92 -2.46
N LEU A 146 -17.38 14.89 -1.89
CA LEU A 146 -17.98 15.92 -1.05
C LEU A 146 -18.87 16.81 -1.94
N ILE A 147 -20.02 16.31 -2.37
CA ILE A 147 -21.15 17.17 -2.68
C ILE A 147 -21.76 17.50 -1.32
N LEU A 148 -21.17 18.49 -0.63
CA LEU A 148 -21.94 19.18 0.40
C LEU A 148 -23.13 19.78 -0.33
N PRO A 149 -24.40 19.47 0.02
CA PRO A 149 -25.48 20.29 -0.45
C PRO A 149 -25.20 21.71 0.03
N ALA A 150 -24.91 22.61 -0.91
CA ALA A 150 -24.88 24.04 -0.67
C ALA A 150 -26.32 24.50 -0.39
N ALA A 151 -26.87 24.15 0.76
CA ALA A 151 -28.09 24.75 1.34
C ALA A 151 -28.46 24.03 2.66
N CYS A 152 -28.13 24.65 3.79
CA CYS A 152 -29.07 24.73 4.90
C CYS A 152 -28.96 26.10 5.57
N VAL A 153 -29.73 27.02 4.99
CA VAL A 153 -30.51 28.11 5.60
C VAL A 153 -29.74 29.17 6.40
N SER A 154 -29.48 30.29 5.74
CA SER A 154 -29.52 31.60 6.38
C SER A 154 -30.98 32.07 6.57
N PHE A 155 -31.20 32.85 7.63
CA PHE A 155 -32.39 33.62 8.02
C PHE A 155 -33.59 32.90 8.68
N ASN A 156 -33.82 33.19 9.97
CA ASN A 156 -34.85 34.16 10.37
C ASN A 156 -34.75 34.65 11.84
N SER A 157 -34.65 35.97 11.96
CA SER A 157 -35.18 36.88 12.99
C SER A 157 -35.59 36.33 14.37
N LEU A 158 -34.91 36.81 15.42
CA LEU A 158 -35.54 37.03 16.72
C LEU A 158 -35.45 38.52 17.07
N LYS A 159 -36.55 39.24 16.79
CA LYS A 159 -36.98 40.38 17.60
C LYS A 159 -37.84 39.80 18.74
N SER A 160 -37.43 40.05 19.98
CA SER A 160 -38.35 40.39 21.08
C SER A 160 -37.59 41.31 22.03
#